data_AF-A0A3D0V896-F1
#
_entry.id   AF-A0A3D0V896-F1
#
_cell.length_a   1.000
_cell.length_b   1.000
_cell.length_c   1.000
_cell.angle_alpha   90.00
_cell.angle_beta   90.00
_cell.angle_gamma   90.00
#
_symmetry.space_group_name_H-M   'P 1'
#
loop_
_entity.id
_entity.type
_entity.pdbx_description
1 polymer ?
#
loop_
_entity_poly.entity_id
_entity_poly.type
_entity_poly.pdbx_seq_one_letter_code
_entity_poly.pdbx_strand_id
1 'polypeptide(L)'
;MPFLINMIRSLMFLNILKKDQLLRSLNLQQLHYQKNNFFMNDKPIGLFVGRFQPFHLGHFLVIQGMVKMCRKVVIVIGSSQEQRTKLNPFTFEERREMIQRALQAEDIIPVYDVEIMGIPDVEGDEKWVEDILAKAGDVEKVWTGTPWTKECFEKKGIAVQDIKEVPGISATEIRKCMKEEGDWKPMVPKDVANYLIDIEAEEKIQ
;
A
#
# COMPACT_ATOMS: atom_id res chain seq x y z
N MET A 1 -21.99 -21.55 -1.97
CA MET A 1 -22.99 -22.61 -2.28
C MET A 1 -24.47 -22.15 -2.33
N PRO A 2 -24.98 -21.17 -1.54
CA PRO A 2 -26.41 -20.80 -1.58
C PRO A 2 -26.87 -20.14 -2.88
N PHE A 3 -26.00 -19.38 -3.54
CA PHE A 3 -26.29 -18.67 -4.79
C PHE A 3 -26.62 -19.63 -5.96
N LEU A 4 -25.91 -20.76 -6.05
CA LEU A 4 -26.06 -21.71 -7.15
C LEU A 4 -27.43 -22.40 -7.13
N ILE A 5 -27.96 -22.69 -5.94
CA ILE A 5 -29.21 -23.45 -5.74
C ILE A 5 -30.44 -22.58 -6.08
N ASN A 6 -30.45 -21.30 -5.68
CA ASN A 6 -31.55 -20.39 -6.01
C ASN A 6 -31.62 -20.04 -7.50
N MET A 7 -30.47 -20.03 -8.19
CA MET A 7 -30.40 -19.75 -9.62
C MET A 7 -30.96 -20.89 -10.49
N ILE A 8 -30.70 -22.15 -10.10
CA ILE A 8 -31.23 -23.34 -10.80
C ILE A 8 -32.76 -23.39 -10.77
N ARG A 9 -33.40 -22.95 -9.68
CA ARG A 9 -34.86 -22.85 -9.57
C ARG A 9 -35.47 -21.80 -10.50
N SER A 10 -34.80 -20.66 -10.69
CA SER A 10 -35.25 -19.59 -11.60
C SER A 10 -35.15 -19.99 -13.09
N LEU A 11 -34.13 -20.77 -13.44
CA LEU A 11 -33.90 -21.32 -14.78
C LEU A 11 -34.97 -22.33 -15.26
N MET A 12 -35.82 -22.85 -14.37
CA MET A 12 -36.90 -23.78 -14.75
C MET A 12 -38.14 -23.09 -15.35
N PHE A 13 -38.32 -21.78 -15.13
CA PHE A 13 -39.49 -21.02 -15.59
C PHE A 13 -39.23 -20.14 -16.83
N LEU A 14 -38.01 -20.17 -17.37
CA LEU A 14 -37.62 -19.38 -18.54
C LEU A 14 -37.81 -20.16 -19.84
N ASN A 15 -38.26 -19.48 -20.90
CA ASN A 15 -38.28 -20.07 -22.24
C ASN A 15 -36.85 -20.40 -22.71
N ILE A 16 -36.76 -21.32 -23.68
CA ILE A 16 -35.49 -21.90 -24.15
C ILE A 16 -34.48 -20.81 -24.57
N LEU A 17 -34.92 -19.80 -25.31
CA LEU A 17 -34.07 -18.70 -25.79
C LEU A 17 -33.49 -17.84 -24.64
N LYS A 18 -34.30 -17.53 -23.62
CA LYS A 18 -33.81 -16.78 -22.44
C LYS A 18 -32.87 -17.63 -21.58
N LYS A 19 -33.10 -18.93 -21.51
CA LYS A 19 -32.25 -19.87 -20.78
C LYS A 19 -30.84 -19.94 -21.38
N ASP A 20 -30.75 -20.02 -22.71
CA ASP A 20 -29.46 -20.02 -23.42
C ASP A 20 -28.69 -18.71 -23.29
N GLN A 21 -29.36 -17.55 -23.37
CA GLN A 21 -28.71 -16.26 -23.11
C GLN A 21 -28.16 -16.17 -21.69
N LEU A 22 -28.92 -16.61 -20.69
CA LEU A 22 -28.49 -16.58 -19.29
C LEU A 22 -27.30 -17.51 -19.04
N LEU A 23 -27.32 -18.73 -19.61
CA LEU A 23 -26.21 -19.68 -19.51
C LEU A 23 -24.94 -19.14 -20.16
N ARG A 24 -25.05 -18.46 -21.32
CA ARG A 24 -23.91 -17.79 -21.97
C ARG A 24 -23.36 -16.64 -21.12
N SER A 25 -24.21 -15.79 -20.53
CA SER A 25 -23.74 -14.70 -19.67
C SER A 25 -23.06 -15.22 -18.40
N LEU A 26 -23.58 -16.30 -17.79
CA LEU A 26 -22.99 -16.92 -16.61
C LEU A 26 -21.63 -17.56 -16.92
N ASN A 27 -21.52 -18.28 -18.04
CA ASN A 27 -20.24 -18.84 -18.47
C ASN A 27 -19.20 -17.75 -18.78
N LEU A 28 -19.61 -16.63 -19.40
CA LEU A 28 -18.73 -15.49 -19.65
C LEU A 28 -18.27 -14.82 -18.35
N GLN A 29 -19.16 -14.67 -17.37
CA GLN A 29 -18.79 -14.16 -16.03
C GLN A 29 -17.82 -15.11 -15.31
N GLN A 30 -18.06 -16.42 -15.39
CA GLN A 30 -17.21 -17.41 -14.75
C GLN A 30 -15.84 -17.52 -15.43
N LEU A 31 -15.79 -17.42 -16.76
CA LEU A 31 -14.54 -17.30 -17.53
C LEU A 31 -13.79 -16.01 -17.18
N HIS A 32 -14.47 -14.86 -17.08
CA HIS A 32 -13.84 -13.62 -16.64
C HIS A 32 -13.29 -13.73 -15.22
N TYR A 33 -14.04 -14.34 -14.30
CA TYR A 33 -13.61 -14.55 -12.92
C TYR A 33 -12.38 -15.46 -12.85
N GLN A 34 -12.39 -16.60 -13.55
CA GLN A 34 -11.24 -17.51 -13.61
C GLN A 34 -10.02 -16.85 -14.26
N LYS A 35 -10.22 -16.11 -15.34
CA LYS A 35 -9.15 -15.41 -16.05
C LYS A 35 -8.55 -14.28 -15.19
N ASN A 36 -9.38 -13.51 -14.50
CA ASN A 36 -8.92 -12.47 -13.58
C ASN A 36 -8.19 -13.07 -12.37
N ASN A 37 -8.68 -14.16 -11.78
CA ASN A 37 -7.97 -14.84 -10.69
C ASN A 37 -6.64 -15.44 -11.14
N PHE A 38 -6.57 -16.00 -12.34
CA PHE A 38 -5.32 -16.48 -12.93
C PHE A 38 -4.31 -15.34 -13.09
N PHE A 39 -4.71 -14.22 -13.70
CA PHE A 39 -3.83 -13.05 -13.83
C PHE A 39 -3.47 -12.37 -12.51
N MET A 40 -4.32 -12.47 -11.49
CA MET A 40 -3.97 -11.99 -10.15
C MET A 40 -2.91 -12.89 -9.51
N ASN A 41 -2.96 -14.21 -9.67
CA ASN A 41 -1.94 -15.10 -9.12
C ASN A 41 -0.56 -14.93 -9.78
N ASP A 42 -0.49 -14.46 -11.02
CA ASP A 42 0.77 -14.17 -11.71
C ASP A 42 1.43 -12.85 -11.28
N LYS A 43 0.72 -11.97 -10.56
CA LYS A 43 1.28 -10.69 -10.08
C LYS A 43 2.10 -10.93 -8.82
N PRO A 44 3.23 -10.22 -8.64
CA PRO A 44 4.09 -10.40 -7.47
C PRO A 44 3.43 -9.89 -6.18
N ILE A 45 3.88 -10.40 -5.03
CA ILE A 45 3.78 -9.70 -3.75
C ILE A 45 4.82 -8.57 -3.77
N GLY A 46 4.32 -7.33 -3.71
CA GLY A 46 5.15 -6.13 -3.72
C GLY A 46 5.41 -5.58 -2.34
N LEU A 47 6.63 -5.13 -2.07
CA LEU A 47 7.01 -4.47 -0.83
C LEU A 47 7.42 -3.02 -1.05
N PHE A 48 6.97 -2.13 -0.17
CA PHE A 48 7.41 -0.74 -0.11
C PHE A 48 7.76 -0.37 1.33
N VAL A 49 8.99 0.04 1.55
CA VAL A 49 9.52 0.40 2.87
C VAL A 49 9.85 1.87 2.95
N GLY A 50 9.47 2.51 4.04
CA GLY A 50 9.75 3.91 4.31
C GLY A 50 9.51 4.28 5.76
N ARG A 51 10.06 5.41 6.20
CA ARG A 51 9.80 5.93 7.56
C ARG A 51 8.45 6.62 7.68
N PHE A 52 7.95 7.20 6.58
CA PHE A 52 6.67 7.91 6.48
C PHE A 52 6.50 9.03 7.54
N GLN A 53 7.44 9.99 7.60
CA GLN A 53 7.53 11.04 8.63
C GLN A 53 7.30 12.47 8.09
N PRO A 54 6.11 12.86 7.57
CA PRO A 54 4.86 12.10 7.52
C PRO A 54 4.69 11.29 6.23
N PHE A 55 3.56 10.57 6.11
CA PHE A 55 3.10 10.02 4.84
C PHE A 55 2.65 11.16 3.91
N HIS A 56 2.99 11.11 2.62
CA HIS A 56 2.81 12.22 1.68
C HIS A 56 2.43 11.74 0.27
N LEU A 57 2.09 12.67 -0.63
CA LEU A 57 1.56 12.34 -1.96
C LEU A 57 2.51 11.46 -2.79
N GLY A 58 3.83 11.70 -2.71
CA GLY A 58 4.81 10.82 -3.37
C GLY A 58 4.68 9.35 -2.94
N HIS A 59 4.55 9.06 -1.64
CA HIS A 59 4.34 7.70 -1.15
C HIS A 59 2.99 7.13 -1.61
N PHE A 60 1.94 7.95 -1.58
CA PHE A 60 0.59 7.55 -1.98
C PHE A 60 0.52 7.13 -3.45
N LEU A 61 1.14 7.90 -4.36
CA LEU A 61 1.21 7.58 -5.78
C LEU A 61 1.93 6.26 -6.06
N VAL A 62 2.99 5.95 -5.31
CA VAL A 62 3.68 4.66 -5.39
C VAL A 62 2.73 3.52 -5.07
N ILE A 63 2.00 3.61 -3.94
CA ILE A 63 1.07 2.58 -3.51
C ILE A 63 -0.08 2.42 -4.51
N GLN A 64 -0.64 3.52 -5.04
CA GLN A 64 -1.66 3.48 -6.10
C GLN A 64 -1.19 2.76 -7.38
N GLY A 65 0.10 2.88 -7.70
CA GLY A 65 0.73 2.11 -8.78
C GLY A 65 0.87 0.63 -8.41
N MET A 66 1.40 0.34 -7.22
CA MET A 66 1.63 -1.02 -6.74
C MET A 66 0.36 -1.86 -6.70
N VAL A 67 -0.76 -1.34 -6.18
CA VAL A 67 -2.02 -2.12 -6.09
C VAL A 67 -2.57 -2.54 -7.46
N LYS A 68 -2.15 -1.88 -8.54
CA LYS A 68 -2.51 -2.28 -9.92
C LYS A 68 -1.58 -3.36 -10.47
N MET A 69 -0.34 -3.41 -10.00
CA MET A 69 0.75 -4.26 -10.50
C MET A 69 1.02 -5.49 -9.64
N CYS A 70 0.58 -5.48 -8.39
CA CYS A 70 0.80 -6.54 -7.40
C CYS A 70 -0.51 -7.23 -7.04
N ARG A 71 -0.43 -8.50 -6.61
CA ARG A 71 -1.58 -9.20 -6.03
C ARG A 71 -1.77 -8.89 -4.55
N LYS A 72 -0.66 -8.56 -3.87
CA LYS A 72 -0.61 -8.09 -2.49
C LYS A 72 0.45 -7.00 -2.37
N VAL A 73 0.14 -5.94 -1.61
CA VAL A 73 1.06 -4.85 -1.31
C VAL A 73 1.39 -4.85 0.18
N VAL A 74 2.67 -5.00 0.51
CA VAL A 74 3.18 -4.92 1.88
C VAL A 74 3.86 -3.57 2.08
N ILE A 75 3.34 -2.78 3.02
CA ILE A 75 3.85 -1.47 3.38
C ILE A 75 4.57 -1.58 4.73
N VAL A 76 5.89 -1.39 4.71
CA VAL A 76 6.74 -1.48 5.89
C VAL A 76 7.07 -0.09 6.40
N ILE A 77 6.55 0.24 7.58
CA ILE A 77 6.93 1.43 8.35
C ILE A 77 8.25 1.11 9.06
N GLY A 78 9.36 1.55 8.45
CA GLY A 78 10.70 1.45 9.01
C GLY A 78 10.93 2.43 10.17
N SER A 79 11.98 2.20 10.95
CA SER A 79 12.26 2.95 12.18
C SER A 79 11.02 3.01 13.08
N SER A 80 10.33 1.87 13.25
CA SER A 80 9.03 1.83 13.95
C SER A 80 9.15 2.17 15.44
N GLN A 81 10.32 1.96 16.04
CA GLN A 81 10.62 2.32 17.43
C GLN A 81 10.86 3.83 17.62
N GLU A 82 11.26 4.53 16.55
CA GLU A 82 11.57 5.96 16.60
C GLU A 82 10.30 6.81 16.65
N GLN A 83 10.32 7.80 17.54
CA GLN A 83 9.24 8.76 17.73
C GLN A 83 9.75 10.00 18.48
N ARG A 84 9.07 11.13 18.30
CA ARG A 84 9.35 12.39 19.02
C ARG A 84 10.80 12.88 18.89
N THR A 85 11.38 12.71 17.72
CA THR A 85 12.68 13.31 17.36
C THR A 85 12.54 14.22 16.13
N LYS A 86 13.53 15.09 15.89
CA LYS A 86 13.60 15.95 14.70
C LYS A 86 13.44 15.19 13.37
N LEU A 87 14.01 13.98 13.29
CA LEU A 87 13.93 13.14 12.09
C LEU A 87 12.68 12.26 12.07
N ASN A 88 12.20 11.85 13.24
CA ASN A 88 11.07 10.95 13.42
C ASN A 88 10.06 11.55 14.42
N PRO A 89 9.33 12.63 14.05
CA PRO A 89 8.42 13.29 14.97
C PRO A 89 7.20 12.41 15.32
N PHE A 90 6.71 11.60 14.38
CA PHE A 90 5.50 10.81 14.53
C PHE A 90 5.77 9.38 15.02
N THR A 91 4.86 8.84 15.83
CA THR A 91 4.92 7.45 16.33
C THR A 91 4.61 6.44 15.22
N PHE A 92 4.86 5.15 15.46
CA PHE A 92 4.42 4.10 14.53
C PHE A 92 2.90 4.16 14.28
N GLU A 93 2.08 4.27 15.33
CA GLU A 93 0.62 4.29 15.19
C GLU A 93 0.13 5.54 14.45
N GLU A 94 0.73 6.71 14.69
CA GLU A 94 0.38 7.93 13.96
C GLU A 94 0.66 7.76 12.46
N ARG A 95 1.80 7.17 12.10
CA ARG A 95 2.16 6.91 10.70
C ARG A 95 1.26 5.85 10.07
N ARG A 96 0.93 4.79 10.81
CA ARG A 96 0.01 3.74 10.36
C ARG A 96 -1.37 4.32 10.09
N GLU A 97 -1.87 5.19 10.97
CA GLU A 97 -3.15 5.89 10.83
C GLU A 97 -3.15 6.80 9.59
N MET A 98 -2.08 7.57 9.34
CA MET A 98 -1.95 8.38 8.12
C MET A 98 -2.09 7.53 6.86
N ILE A 99 -1.36 6.42 6.78
CA ILE A 99 -1.41 5.50 5.62
C ILE A 99 -2.83 4.92 5.51
N GLN A 100 -3.38 4.41 6.61
CA GLN A 100 -4.70 3.77 6.63
C GLN A 100 -5.79 4.73 6.13
N ARG A 101 -5.83 5.96 6.62
CA ARG A 101 -6.79 6.99 6.17
C ARG A 101 -6.64 7.32 4.69
N ALA A 102 -5.41 7.52 4.22
CA ALA A 102 -5.17 7.82 2.81
C ALA A 102 -5.64 6.70 1.88
N LEU A 103 -5.40 5.44 2.26
CA LEU A 103 -5.82 4.28 1.46
C LEU A 103 -7.33 4.02 1.54
N GLN A 104 -7.97 4.28 2.70
CA GLN A 104 -9.41 4.11 2.87
C GLN A 104 -10.21 5.16 2.10
N ALA A 105 -9.74 6.41 2.06
CA ALA A 105 -10.40 7.50 1.33
C ALA A 105 -10.54 7.22 -0.18
N GLU A 106 -9.74 6.30 -0.72
CA GLU A 106 -9.66 5.96 -2.14
C GLU A 106 -10.06 4.49 -2.39
N ASP A 107 -10.79 3.89 -1.45
CA ASP A 107 -11.30 2.51 -1.49
C ASP A 107 -10.21 1.45 -1.76
N ILE A 108 -8.95 1.73 -1.44
CA ILE A 108 -7.85 0.79 -1.69
C ILE A 108 -7.93 -0.39 -0.73
N ILE A 109 -8.10 -0.14 0.57
CA ILE A 109 -8.17 -1.21 1.59
C ILE A 109 -9.33 -2.20 1.35
N PRO A 110 -10.57 -1.78 1.04
CA PRO A 110 -11.65 -2.74 0.78
C PRO A 110 -11.51 -3.51 -0.53
N VAL A 111 -10.71 -3.04 -1.49
CA VAL A 111 -10.61 -3.62 -2.84
C VAL A 111 -9.34 -4.45 -3.06
N TYR A 112 -8.24 -4.10 -2.42
CA TYR A 112 -6.92 -4.71 -2.65
C TYR A 112 -6.37 -5.36 -1.37
N ASP A 113 -5.58 -6.42 -1.54
CA ASP A 113 -4.83 -7.03 -0.44
C ASP A 113 -3.63 -6.14 -0.08
N VAL A 114 -3.78 -5.38 1.00
CA VAL A 114 -2.76 -4.47 1.52
C VAL A 114 -2.49 -4.77 2.99
N GLU A 115 -1.21 -4.94 3.33
CA GLU A 115 -0.75 -5.15 4.70
C GLU A 115 0.16 -3.99 5.11
N ILE A 116 -0.04 -3.46 6.32
CA ILE A 116 0.79 -2.40 6.90
C ILE A 116 1.44 -2.93 8.17
N MET A 117 2.75 -2.80 8.29
CA MET A 117 3.51 -3.36 9.39
C MET A 117 4.70 -2.50 9.79
N GLY A 118 5.09 -2.56 11.07
CA GLY A 118 6.28 -1.87 11.57
C GLY A 118 7.49 -2.80 11.61
N ILE A 119 8.66 -2.27 11.24
CA ILE A 119 9.96 -2.92 11.43
C ILE A 119 10.88 -1.94 12.16
N PRO A 120 11.44 -2.33 13.33
CA PRO A 120 12.39 -1.48 14.03
C PRO A 120 13.73 -1.45 13.29
N ASP A 121 14.54 -0.43 13.54
CA ASP A 121 15.90 -0.43 13.05
C ASP A 121 16.72 -1.52 13.76
N VAL A 122 17.61 -2.18 13.01
CA VAL A 122 18.50 -3.23 13.50
C VAL A 122 19.89 -2.99 12.95
N GLU A 123 20.90 -3.50 13.65
CA GLU A 123 22.27 -3.42 13.16
C GLU A 123 22.50 -4.46 12.04
N GLY A 124 23.01 -3.98 10.90
CA GLY A 124 23.38 -4.81 9.76
C GLY A 124 22.29 -4.93 8.69
N ASP A 125 22.69 -4.62 7.45
CA ASP A 125 21.83 -4.65 6.26
C ASP A 125 21.16 -6.02 6.05
N GLU A 126 21.91 -7.11 6.24
CA GLU A 126 21.42 -8.47 6.04
C GLU A 126 20.31 -8.82 7.04
N LYS A 127 20.55 -8.52 8.31
CA LYS A 127 19.58 -8.75 9.39
C LYS A 127 18.32 -7.91 9.18
N TRP A 128 18.46 -6.67 8.72
CA TRP A 128 17.34 -5.81 8.39
C TRP A 128 16.45 -6.40 7.30
N VAL A 129 17.02 -6.91 6.20
CA VAL A 129 16.24 -7.57 5.15
C VAL A 129 15.58 -8.86 5.67
N GLU A 130 16.29 -9.66 6.46
CA GLU A 130 15.74 -10.90 7.04
C GLU A 130 14.55 -10.64 7.94
N ASP A 131 14.60 -9.62 8.79
CA ASP A 131 13.49 -9.25 9.67
C ASP A 131 12.27 -8.78 8.88
N ILE A 132 12.51 -8.04 7.79
CA ILE A 132 11.43 -7.64 6.87
C ILE A 132 10.80 -8.88 6.24
N LEU A 133 11.58 -9.78 5.63
CA LEU A 133 11.06 -10.93 4.90
C LEU A 133 10.40 -11.96 5.82
N ALA A 134 10.96 -12.19 7.00
CA ALA A 134 10.38 -13.07 8.01
C ALA A 134 8.97 -12.63 8.42
N LYS A 135 8.72 -11.31 8.43
CA LYS A 135 7.43 -10.74 8.79
C LYS A 135 6.50 -10.58 7.58
N ALA A 136 7.02 -10.13 6.44
CA ALA A 136 6.26 -9.81 5.23
C ALA A 136 5.89 -11.04 4.38
N GLY A 137 6.59 -12.16 4.57
CA GLY A 137 6.41 -13.40 3.81
C GLY A 137 7.12 -13.38 2.46
N ASP A 138 6.53 -14.04 1.47
CA ASP A 138 7.12 -14.30 0.14
C ASP A 138 7.13 -13.04 -0.74
N VAL A 139 7.87 -12.01 -0.35
CA VAL A 139 8.06 -10.79 -1.13
C VAL A 139 8.84 -11.11 -2.40
N GLU A 140 8.25 -10.80 -3.55
CA GLU A 140 8.81 -11.13 -4.86
C GLU A 140 9.44 -9.90 -5.53
N LYS A 141 8.98 -8.69 -5.19
CA LYS A 141 9.46 -7.45 -5.79
C LYS A 141 9.40 -6.27 -4.81
N VAL A 142 10.43 -5.43 -4.80
CA VAL A 142 10.56 -4.28 -3.90
C VAL A 142 10.53 -2.98 -4.68
N TRP A 143 9.75 -2.01 -4.22
CA TRP A 143 9.73 -0.64 -4.73
C TRP A 143 10.59 0.22 -3.81
N THR A 144 11.59 0.91 -4.35
CA THR A 144 12.41 1.84 -3.58
C THR A 144 13.00 2.94 -4.45
N GLY A 145 13.18 4.13 -3.87
CA GLY A 145 13.95 5.22 -4.47
C GLY A 145 15.36 5.34 -3.89
N THR A 146 15.69 4.57 -2.84
CA THR A 146 16.95 4.73 -2.12
C THR A 146 17.99 3.68 -2.56
N PRO A 147 19.20 4.08 -2.99
CA PRO A 147 20.23 3.15 -3.43
C PRO A 147 20.61 2.09 -2.40
N TRP A 148 20.66 2.46 -1.11
CA TRP A 148 20.98 1.52 -0.04
C TRP A 148 19.96 0.38 0.06
N THR A 149 18.65 0.68 0.16
CA THR A 149 17.61 -0.36 0.19
C THR A 149 17.63 -1.24 -1.06
N LYS A 150 17.88 -0.65 -2.24
CA LYS A 150 18.03 -1.43 -3.48
C LYS A 150 19.14 -2.46 -3.35
N GLU A 151 20.33 -2.03 -2.93
CA GLU A 151 21.47 -2.92 -2.72
C GLU A 151 21.17 -4.02 -1.69
N CYS A 152 20.51 -3.69 -0.57
CA CYS A 152 20.14 -4.67 0.45
C CYS A 152 19.28 -5.82 -0.13
N PHE A 153 18.26 -5.50 -0.91
CA PHE A 153 17.34 -6.50 -1.46
C PHE A 153 17.89 -7.24 -2.69
N GLU A 154 18.65 -6.56 -3.55
CA GLU A 154 19.30 -7.20 -4.71
C GLU A 154 20.31 -8.27 -4.26
N LYS A 155 21.03 -8.06 -3.14
CA LYS A 155 21.92 -9.06 -2.52
C LYS A 155 21.20 -10.34 -2.10
N LYS A 156 19.91 -10.27 -1.78
CA LYS A 156 19.06 -11.44 -1.47
C LYS A 156 18.34 -12.01 -2.71
N GLY A 157 18.66 -11.49 -3.91
CA GLY A 157 18.07 -11.96 -5.18
C GLY A 157 16.64 -11.49 -5.42
N ILE A 158 16.16 -10.49 -4.68
CA ILE A 158 14.80 -9.95 -4.82
C ILE A 158 14.79 -8.89 -5.91
N ALA A 159 13.79 -8.96 -6.81
CA ALA A 159 13.66 -7.99 -7.90
C ALA A 159 13.34 -6.59 -7.34
N VAL A 160 13.96 -5.55 -7.91
CA VAL A 160 13.72 -4.16 -7.50
C VAL A 160 13.06 -3.35 -8.62
N GLN A 161 12.13 -2.50 -8.24
CA GLN A 161 11.53 -1.45 -9.05
C GLN A 161 11.97 -0.09 -8.51
N ASP A 162 12.71 0.66 -9.32
CA ASP A 162 13.08 2.02 -8.96
C ASP A 162 11.84 2.93 -8.93
N ILE A 163 11.72 3.73 -7.87
CA ILE A 163 10.74 4.80 -7.72
C ILE A 163 11.37 6.11 -8.16
N LYS A 164 10.60 6.94 -8.87
CA LYS A 164 10.96 8.34 -9.11
C LYS A 164 10.32 9.21 -8.04
N GLU A 165 11.12 10.07 -7.43
CA GLU A 165 10.61 11.07 -6.50
C GLU A 165 9.69 12.06 -7.22
N VAL A 166 8.71 12.57 -6.49
CA VAL A 166 7.88 13.67 -6.97
C VAL A 166 8.62 14.97 -6.65
N PRO A 167 8.98 15.78 -7.66
CA PRO A 167 9.73 17.00 -7.42
C PRO A 167 9.03 17.93 -6.42
N GLY A 168 9.76 18.38 -5.41
CA GLY A 168 9.27 19.29 -4.37
C GLY A 168 8.36 18.65 -3.32
N ILE A 169 8.23 17.31 -3.29
CA ILE A 169 7.47 16.60 -2.26
C ILE A 169 8.37 15.56 -1.59
N SER A 170 8.89 15.93 -0.42
CA SER A 170 9.56 15.03 0.50
C SER A 170 9.11 15.26 1.94
N ALA A 171 9.22 14.21 2.76
CA ALA A 171 8.98 14.31 4.20
C ALA A 171 9.83 15.42 4.86
N THR A 172 11.07 15.62 4.40
CA THR A 172 11.96 16.68 4.91
C THR A 172 11.44 18.07 4.56
N GLU A 173 11.01 18.29 3.32
CA GLU A 173 10.39 19.56 2.90
C GLU A 173 9.09 19.84 3.65
N ILE A 174 8.26 18.81 3.88
CA ILE A 174 7.01 18.94 4.64
C ILE A 174 7.29 19.36 6.09
N ARG A 175 8.21 18.68 6.79
CA ARG A 175 8.57 19.06 8.18
C ARG A 175 9.17 20.47 8.24
N LYS A 176 9.99 20.84 7.25
CA LYS A 176 10.51 22.21 7.13
C LYS A 176 9.38 23.22 6.94
N CYS A 177 8.44 22.93 6.05
CA CYS A 177 7.30 23.78 5.76
C CYS A 177 6.40 23.96 6.99
N MET A 178 6.13 22.90 7.76
CA MET A 178 5.43 22.97 9.05
C MET A 178 6.14 23.91 10.04
N LYS A 179 7.46 23.78 10.17
CA LYS A 179 8.27 24.61 11.08
C LYS A 179 8.32 26.08 10.69
N GLU A 180 8.19 26.37 9.40
CA GLU A 180 8.20 27.72 8.83
C GLU A 180 6.79 28.30 8.67
N GLU A 181 5.77 27.68 9.29
CA GLU A 181 4.35 28.09 9.19
C GLU A 181 3.84 28.20 7.74
N GLY A 182 4.41 27.40 6.84
CA GLY A 182 4.07 27.35 5.43
C GLY A 182 2.89 26.41 5.12
N ASP A 183 2.42 26.44 3.87
CA ASP A 183 1.31 25.60 3.42
C ASP A 183 1.78 24.19 2.97
N TRP A 184 1.93 23.29 3.94
CA TRP A 184 2.33 21.90 3.71
C TRP A 184 1.17 20.98 3.32
N LYS A 185 -0.08 21.41 3.54
CA LYS A 185 -1.29 20.58 3.38
C LYS A 185 -1.45 20.02 1.95
N PRO A 186 -1.13 20.77 0.87
CA PRO A 186 -1.19 20.24 -0.49
C PRO A 186 -0.17 19.16 -0.81
N MET A 187 0.84 18.92 0.05
CA MET A 187 1.90 17.95 -0.17
C MET A 187 1.52 16.54 0.33
N VAL A 188 0.40 16.41 1.04
CA VAL A 188 -0.10 15.15 1.61
C VAL A 188 -1.53 14.87 1.14
N PRO A 189 -2.01 13.61 1.19
CA PRO A 189 -3.43 13.31 0.97
C PRO A 189 -4.33 14.10 1.93
N LYS A 190 -5.54 14.47 1.49
CA LYS A 190 -6.47 15.29 2.27
C LYS A 190 -6.74 14.73 3.67
N ASP A 191 -7.03 13.43 3.78
CA ASP A 191 -7.31 12.79 5.07
C ASP A 191 -6.08 12.68 5.98
N VAL A 192 -4.89 12.70 5.39
CA VAL A 192 -3.62 12.81 6.14
C VAL A 192 -3.45 14.23 6.66
N ALA A 193 -3.76 15.25 5.86
CA ALA A 193 -3.74 16.64 6.32
C ALA A 193 -4.72 16.85 7.49
N ASN A 194 -5.95 16.35 7.38
CA ASN A 194 -6.95 16.41 8.45
C ASN A 194 -6.42 15.75 9.73
N TYR A 195 -5.89 14.52 9.61
CA TYR A 195 -5.35 13.81 10.77
C TYR A 195 -4.16 14.52 11.40
N LEU A 196 -3.24 15.06 10.59
CA LEU A 196 -2.09 15.82 11.08
C LEU A 196 -2.54 17.09 11.83
N ILE A 197 -3.61 17.75 11.39
CA ILE A 197 -4.23 18.86 12.12
C ILE A 197 -4.82 18.37 13.45
N ASP A 198 -5.59 17.28 13.44
CA ASP A 198 -6.24 16.71 14.63
C ASP A 198 -5.24 16.36 15.74
N ILE A 199 -4.02 15.94 15.37
CA ILE A 199 -2.97 15.55 16.32
C ILE A 199 -1.97 16.67 16.62
N GLU A 200 -2.27 17.92 16.22
CA GLU A 200 -1.41 19.09 16.42
C GLU A 200 0.03 18.84 15.92
N ALA A 201 0.14 18.29 14.71
CA ALA A 201 1.40 17.79 14.17
C ALA A 201 2.53 18.82 14.14
N GLU A 202 2.22 20.10 13.93
CA GLU A 202 3.18 21.20 13.91
C GLU A 202 3.90 21.35 15.26
N GLU A 203 3.20 21.13 16.39
CA GLU A 203 3.79 21.17 17.73
C GLU A 203 4.76 20.01 18.01
N LYS A 204 4.66 18.94 17.22
CA LYS A 204 5.53 17.76 17.32
C LYS A 204 6.82 17.92 16.52
N ILE A 205 6.94 18.94 15.68
CA ILE A 205 8.13 19.22 14.86
C ILE A 205 9.16 20.01 15.69
N GLN A 206 10.39 19.50 15.78
CA GLN A 206 11.51 20.11 16.51
C GLN A 206 12.42 20.98 15.63
#